data_AF-A0A1H8JT17-F1
#
_entry.id   AF-A0A1H8JT17-F1
#
_cell.length_a   1.000
_cell.length_b   1.000
_cell.length_c   1.000
_cell.angle_alpha   90.00
_cell.angle_beta   90.00
_cell.angle_gamma   90.00
#
_symmetry.space_group_name_H-M   'P 1'
#
loop_
_entity.id
_entity.type
_entity.pdbx_description
1 polymer ?
#
loop_
_entity_poly.entity_id
_entity_poly.type
_entity_poly.pdbx_seq_one_letter_code
_entity_poly.pdbx_strand_id
1 'polypeptide(L)'
;MLSIARLLSLMIVLPLVLGGCGASMKQRIEACKTGDWNQIGRTDGLDGAPPTFADRKDFCDDHGDDKKPAGADAGARYTAGWEQGNREMWSAVGAIDGAKGLQQSQYAVRAAGEEVRKRKTPLNQAAYDEGWLKGNSQYWEDIGKREGTEGLPLTKKEDSRARAAAAQLRFDEAAYINGWHAGNRAFWQDAGFTDARNGTPDSRFRDRAAAARDAGVQVQEDVYRTAWNAEIVNYWRNLGAQDAVSGKEFGTRGKEARQKGLKVFESEYRKAWEKRLDDHWRQAGLEDGYGKPFLLEERMASASRDGVFVIPSTRDVYTKAWEEQNAKYCVPENAFERGRANTGMAVEVCRGELRNQLKRAYVSGQDFEVAAMKRAQALNDVNDLESRLYDANRRLGRLERDIRGAQDAKDRQVNEESKKQDRRREQERRELIDFIRRLEWQLDEARRWVERHDMQMQRLRREIY
;
A
#
# COMPACT_ATOMS: atom_id res chain seq x y z
N MET A 1 -31.38 8.98 0.65
CA MET A 1 -30.25 8.76 1.58
C MET A 1 -28.98 9.27 0.92
N LEU A 2 -28.62 10.53 1.19
CA LEU A 2 -27.40 11.14 0.64
C LEU A 2 -26.20 10.71 1.49
N SER A 3 -25.17 10.18 0.81
CA SER A 3 -24.05 9.50 1.45
C SER A 3 -23.06 10.48 2.09
N ILE A 4 -22.75 10.24 3.36
CA ILE A 4 -21.80 10.96 4.23
C ILE A 4 -20.36 10.98 3.65
N ALA A 5 -20.08 10.12 2.65
CA ALA A 5 -18.78 10.01 1.99
C ALA A 5 -18.38 11.22 1.12
N ARG A 6 -19.31 12.12 0.72
CA ARG A 6 -18.97 13.32 -0.08
C ARG A 6 -18.63 14.56 0.76
N LEU A 7 -18.90 14.56 2.06
CA LEU A 7 -18.55 15.69 2.93
C LEU A 7 -17.14 15.58 3.52
N LEU A 8 -16.57 14.38 3.63
CA LEU A 8 -15.23 14.20 4.22
C LEU A 8 -14.08 14.60 3.29
N SER A 9 -14.27 14.56 1.96
CA SER A 9 -13.25 14.99 0.99
C SER A 9 -13.08 16.51 0.93
N LEU A 10 -14.00 17.29 1.50
CA LEU A 10 -13.89 18.76 1.57
C LEU A 10 -13.11 19.26 2.81
N MET A 11 -12.86 18.40 3.81
CA MET A 11 -12.22 18.79 5.08
C MET A 11 -10.68 18.64 5.08
N ILE A 12 -10.10 17.97 4.08
CA ILE A 12 -8.63 17.73 4.03
C ILE A 12 -7.88 18.74 3.13
N VAL A 13 -8.59 19.53 2.33
CA VAL A 13 -7.97 20.57 1.47
C VAL A 13 -7.83 21.92 2.19
N LEU A 14 -8.52 22.11 3.33
CA LEU A 14 -8.58 23.39 4.03
C LEU A 14 -7.35 23.80 4.89
N PRO A 15 -6.41 22.92 5.33
CA PRO A 15 -5.23 23.39 6.06
C PRO A 15 -4.06 23.83 5.15
N LEU A 16 -4.10 23.58 3.83
CA LEU A 16 -3.02 23.96 2.90
C LEU A 16 -3.07 25.43 2.46
N VAL A 17 -4.16 26.16 2.75
CA VAL A 17 -4.33 27.56 2.33
C VAL A 17 -3.92 28.55 3.44
N LEU A 18 -3.73 28.10 4.68
CA LEU A 18 -3.41 28.97 5.83
C LEU A 18 -1.89 29.06 6.16
N GLY A 19 -1.02 28.34 5.44
CA GLY A 19 0.44 28.41 5.60
C GLY A 19 1.18 29.40 4.69
N GLY A 20 0.47 30.08 3.77
CA GLY A 20 1.09 30.81 2.65
C GLY A 20 1.79 32.12 2.99
N CYS A 21 1.42 32.80 4.08
CA CYS A 21 2.00 34.12 4.39
C CYS A 21 3.32 34.07 5.17
N GLY A 22 3.59 32.99 5.92
CA GLY A 22 4.85 32.86 6.68
C GLY A 22 6.01 32.28 5.86
N ALA A 23 5.70 31.38 4.92
CA ALA A 23 6.70 30.74 4.06
C ALA A 23 7.32 31.73 3.06
N SER A 24 6.53 32.65 2.50
CA SER A 24 7.00 33.64 1.52
C SER A 24 7.96 34.66 2.16
N MET A 25 7.67 35.14 3.37
CA MET A 25 8.55 36.08 4.07
C MET A 25 9.91 35.44 4.39
N LYS A 26 9.92 34.21 4.91
CA LYS A 26 11.15 33.47 5.21
C LYS A 26 12.00 33.25 3.96
N GLN A 27 11.38 32.88 2.83
CA GLN A 27 12.07 32.71 1.55
C GLN A 27 12.68 34.02 1.03
N ARG A 28 11.97 35.15 1.17
CA ARG A 28 12.50 36.47 0.77
C ARG A 28 13.70 36.88 1.61
N ILE A 29 13.67 36.64 2.92
CA ILE A 29 14.80 36.90 3.83
C ILE A 29 15.99 36.03 3.43
N GLU A 30 15.78 34.74 3.18
CA GLU A 30 16.86 33.83 2.78
C GLU A 30 17.50 34.25 1.45
N ALA A 31 16.70 34.70 0.48
CA ALA A 31 17.19 35.22 -0.79
C ALA A 31 18.03 36.50 -0.59
N CYS A 32 17.71 37.36 0.38
CA CYS A 32 18.55 38.51 0.72
C CYS A 32 19.91 38.09 1.29
N LYS A 33 19.99 36.98 2.03
CA LYS A 33 21.26 36.46 2.58
C LYS A 33 22.19 35.95 1.48
N THR A 34 21.65 35.41 0.38
CA THR A 34 22.49 34.94 -0.74
C THR A 34 23.06 36.11 -1.55
N GLY A 35 22.37 37.26 -1.59
CA GLY A 35 22.81 38.46 -2.31
C GLY A 35 22.81 38.33 -3.83
N ASP A 36 22.17 37.28 -4.38
CA ASP A 36 22.03 37.10 -5.82
C ASP A 36 20.86 37.96 -6.36
N TRP A 37 21.17 39.21 -6.65
CA TRP A 37 20.19 40.18 -7.16
C TRP A 37 19.49 39.72 -8.43
N ASN A 38 20.16 38.94 -9.29
CA ASN A 38 19.53 38.40 -10.50
C ASN A 38 18.47 37.36 -10.15
N GLN A 39 18.78 36.41 -9.27
CA GLN A 39 17.81 35.41 -8.82
C GLN A 39 16.67 36.02 -8.00
N ILE A 40 16.96 37.03 -7.17
CA ILE A 40 15.94 37.80 -6.43
C ILE A 40 14.98 38.47 -7.41
N GLY A 41 15.52 39.19 -8.40
CA GLY A 41 14.73 39.84 -9.45
C GLY A 41 13.86 38.83 -10.18
N ARG A 42 14.43 37.71 -10.63
CA ARG A 42 13.69 36.65 -11.32
C ARG A 42 12.56 36.08 -10.50
N THR A 43 12.77 35.85 -9.21
CA THR A 43 11.70 35.37 -8.32
C THR A 43 10.58 36.40 -8.21
N ASP A 44 10.92 37.68 -8.03
CA ASP A 44 9.93 38.75 -7.93
C ASP A 44 9.15 38.94 -9.24
N GLY A 45 9.83 38.77 -10.38
CA GLY A 45 9.20 38.75 -11.71
C GLY A 45 8.25 37.57 -11.90
N LEU A 46 8.64 36.37 -11.43
CA LEU A 46 7.81 35.16 -11.46
C LEU A 46 6.54 35.30 -10.59
N ASP A 47 6.66 35.97 -9.45
CA ASP A 47 5.54 36.24 -8.54
C ASP A 47 4.59 37.34 -9.06
N GLY A 48 4.98 38.01 -10.16
CA GLY A 48 4.26 39.12 -10.76
C GLY A 48 4.34 40.41 -9.94
N ALA A 49 5.38 40.58 -9.13
CA ALA A 49 5.62 41.81 -8.38
C ALA A 49 6.12 42.94 -9.32
N PRO A 50 5.92 44.22 -8.96
CA PRO A 50 6.50 45.34 -9.72
C PRO A 50 8.05 45.36 -9.58
N PRO A 51 8.78 45.91 -10.58
CA PRO A 51 10.24 45.93 -10.61
C PRO A 51 10.84 47.01 -9.69
N THR A 52 10.56 46.95 -8.39
CA THR A 52 11.00 47.96 -7.41
C THR A 52 12.30 47.55 -6.73
N PHE A 53 13.44 47.77 -7.41
CA PHE A 53 14.76 47.48 -6.83
C PHE A 53 15.00 48.21 -5.51
N ALA A 54 14.62 49.49 -5.40
CA ALA A 54 14.79 50.29 -4.18
C ALA A 54 14.10 49.63 -2.98
N ASP A 55 12.80 49.35 -3.10
CA ASP A 55 12.03 48.68 -2.04
C ASP A 55 12.60 47.31 -1.67
N ARG A 56 13.07 46.55 -2.68
CA ARG A 56 13.67 45.23 -2.43
C ARG A 56 15.04 45.34 -1.77
N LYS A 57 15.83 46.35 -2.13
CA LYS A 57 17.11 46.67 -1.52
C LYS A 57 16.91 47.05 -0.06
N ASP A 58 16.01 47.98 0.23
CA ASP A 58 15.71 48.43 1.59
C ASP A 58 15.25 47.25 2.46
N PHE A 59 14.37 46.40 1.92
CA PHE A 59 13.95 45.16 2.60
C PHE A 59 15.14 44.25 2.94
N CYS A 60 16.05 44.03 2.01
CA CYS A 60 17.23 43.20 2.23
C CYS A 60 18.25 43.83 3.18
N ASP A 61 18.39 45.16 3.19
CA ASP A 61 19.24 45.89 4.13
C ASP A 61 18.71 45.77 5.57
N ASP A 62 17.38 45.71 5.74
CA ASP A 62 16.72 45.54 7.05
C ASP A 62 16.78 44.10 7.59
N HIS A 63 16.89 43.09 6.71
CA HIS A 63 16.71 41.67 7.08
C HIS A 63 17.92 40.77 6.77
N GLY A 64 18.97 41.30 6.13
CA GLY A 64 20.19 40.56 5.82
C GLY A 64 21.18 40.53 6.99
N ASP A 65 21.70 39.35 7.33
CA ASP A 65 22.59 39.14 8.49
C ASP A 65 23.91 39.95 8.40
N ASP A 66 24.36 40.29 7.18
CA ASP A 66 25.69 40.86 6.94
C ASP A 66 25.71 42.37 6.62
N LYS A 67 24.55 43.05 6.48
CA LYS A 67 24.43 44.45 6.01
C LYS A 67 25.40 44.81 4.86
N LYS A 68 25.73 43.84 3.99
CA LYS A 68 26.64 44.05 2.87
C LYS A 68 25.93 44.96 1.87
N PRO A 69 26.47 46.15 1.58
CA PRO A 69 25.83 47.05 0.64
C PRO A 69 25.73 46.36 -0.72
N ALA A 70 24.58 46.49 -1.36
CA ALA A 70 24.38 46.01 -2.73
C ALA A 70 25.48 46.57 -3.65
N GLY A 71 26.10 45.71 -4.45
CA GLY A 71 27.12 46.14 -5.42
C GLY A 71 26.57 47.19 -6.38
N ALA A 72 27.44 48.00 -6.99
CA ALA A 72 27.03 49.09 -7.87
C ALA A 72 26.17 48.64 -9.08
N ASP A 73 26.28 47.37 -9.49
CA ASP A 73 25.53 46.74 -10.57
C ASP A 73 24.31 45.92 -10.11
N ALA A 74 24.03 45.87 -8.81
CA ALA A 74 22.93 45.08 -8.23
C ALA A 74 21.56 45.45 -8.81
N GLY A 75 21.30 46.74 -9.03
CA GLY A 75 20.05 47.21 -9.63
C GLY A 75 19.87 46.71 -11.06
N ALA A 76 20.93 46.72 -11.86
CA ALA A 76 20.89 46.21 -13.24
C ALA A 76 20.68 44.69 -13.26
N ARG A 77 21.37 43.94 -12.38
CA ARG A 77 21.17 42.49 -12.24
C ARG A 77 19.76 42.14 -11.79
N TYR A 78 19.21 42.88 -10.83
CA TYR A 78 17.84 42.72 -10.37
C TYR A 78 16.84 42.94 -11.50
N THR A 79 16.95 44.05 -12.24
CA THR A 79 16.04 44.34 -13.34
C THR A 79 16.11 43.28 -14.44
N ALA A 80 17.31 42.85 -14.83
CA ALA A 80 17.48 41.80 -15.84
C ALA A 80 16.84 40.46 -15.39
N GLY A 81 17.08 40.07 -14.13
CA GLY A 81 16.44 38.89 -13.55
C GLY A 81 14.92 39.02 -13.53
N TRP A 82 14.42 40.17 -13.10
CA TRP A 82 13.00 40.46 -13.03
C TRP A 82 12.31 40.38 -14.40
N GLU A 83 12.92 40.94 -15.45
CA GLU A 83 12.41 40.84 -16.82
C GLU A 83 12.32 39.38 -17.27
N GLN A 84 13.35 38.57 -16.95
CA GLN A 84 13.32 37.13 -17.20
C GLN A 84 12.18 36.43 -16.45
N GLY A 85 12.01 36.72 -15.16
CA GLY A 85 10.96 36.11 -14.33
C GLY A 85 9.55 36.48 -14.80
N ASN A 86 9.34 37.75 -15.14
CA ASN A 86 8.07 38.24 -15.67
C ASN A 86 7.73 37.59 -17.02
N ARG A 87 8.73 37.43 -17.89
CA ARG A 87 8.58 36.67 -19.15
C ARG A 87 8.19 35.22 -18.87
N GLU A 88 8.88 34.54 -17.95
CA GLU A 88 8.59 33.15 -17.58
C GLU A 88 7.16 32.99 -17.03
N MET A 89 6.72 33.90 -16.15
CA MET A 89 5.35 33.89 -15.60
C MET A 89 4.29 34.06 -16.68
N TRP A 90 4.39 35.11 -17.51
CA TRP A 90 3.42 35.33 -18.58
C TRP A 90 3.46 34.21 -19.63
N SER A 91 4.63 33.68 -19.96
CA SER A 91 4.76 32.52 -20.84
C SER A 91 4.10 31.27 -20.26
N ALA A 92 4.25 31.01 -18.96
CA ALA A 92 3.56 29.90 -18.31
C ALA A 92 2.03 30.04 -18.34
N VAL A 93 1.52 31.25 -18.07
CA VAL A 93 0.07 31.54 -18.17
C VAL A 93 -0.43 31.31 -19.59
N GLY A 94 0.29 31.84 -20.58
CA GLY A 94 -0.01 31.62 -21.99
C GLY A 94 -0.04 30.14 -22.34
N ALA A 95 0.99 29.38 -21.95
CA ALA A 95 1.08 27.95 -22.24
C ALA A 95 -0.08 27.15 -21.66
N ILE A 96 -0.52 27.47 -20.44
CA ILE A 96 -1.69 26.83 -19.82
C ILE A 96 -2.97 27.13 -20.60
N ASP A 97 -3.15 28.38 -21.05
CA ASP A 97 -4.35 28.78 -21.80
C ASP A 97 -4.35 28.16 -23.21
N GLY A 98 -3.20 28.14 -23.88
CA GLY A 98 -3.03 27.47 -25.17
C GLY A 98 -3.30 25.96 -25.08
N ALA A 99 -2.77 25.29 -24.05
CA ALA A 99 -2.98 23.85 -23.85
C ALA A 99 -4.43 23.47 -23.55
N LYS A 100 -5.25 24.44 -23.10
CA LYS A 100 -6.71 24.27 -22.90
C LYS A 100 -7.52 24.57 -24.15
N GLY A 101 -6.89 24.99 -25.25
CA GLY A 101 -7.60 25.45 -26.44
C GLY A 101 -8.40 26.73 -26.20
N LEU A 102 -7.90 27.65 -25.35
CA LEU A 102 -8.50 28.98 -25.19
C LEU A 102 -7.97 29.93 -26.28
N GLN A 103 -8.78 30.92 -26.65
CA GLN A 103 -8.40 31.91 -27.67
C GLN A 103 -7.19 32.74 -27.22
N GLN A 104 -6.35 33.16 -28.16
CA GLN A 104 -5.20 34.03 -27.87
C GLN A 104 -5.62 35.37 -27.25
N SER A 105 -6.82 35.86 -27.60
CA SER A 105 -7.47 37.05 -27.02
C SER A 105 -7.66 36.97 -25.49
N GLN A 106 -7.54 35.78 -24.90
CA GLN A 106 -7.63 35.57 -23.46
C GLN A 106 -6.59 36.36 -22.66
N TYR A 107 -5.50 36.81 -23.29
CA TYR A 107 -4.55 37.74 -22.68
C TYR A 107 -5.24 38.95 -22.06
N ALA A 108 -6.20 39.58 -22.75
CA ALA A 108 -6.89 40.77 -22.24
C ALA A 108 -7.68 40.46 -20.95
N VAL A 109 -8.27 39.27 -20.88
CA VAL A 109 -8.98 38.79 -19.68
C VAL A 109 -7.99 38.53 -18.53
N ARG A 110 -6.83 37.93 -18.82
CA ARG A 110 -5.76 37.70 -17.83
C ARG A 110 -5.18 39.02 -17.31
N ALA A 111 -4.90 39.96 -18.20
CA ALA A 111 -4.39 41.29 -17.87
C ALA A 111 -5.37 42.12 -17.03
N ALA A 112 -6.68 41.97 -17.27
CA ALA A 112 -7.73 42.62 -16.48
C ALA A 112 -8.04 41.91 -15.14
N GLY A 113 -7.42 40.75 -14.90
CA GLY A 113 -7.64 39.91 -13.73
C GLY A 113 -7.41 40.64 -12.41
N GLU A 114 -8.22 40.31 -11.40
CA GLU A 114 -8.14 40.97 -10.08
C GLU A 114 -6.77 40.82 -9.43
N GLU A 115 -6.15 39.64 -9.51
CA GLU A 115 -4.81 39.39 -8.98
C GLU A 115 -3.74 40.25 -9.65
N VAL A 116 -3.75 40.35 -10.98
CA VAL A 116 -2.83 41.19 -11.76
C VAL A 116 -2.99 42.67 -11.36
N ARG A 117 -4.23 43.13 -11.19
CA ARG A 117 -4.51 44.51 -10.73
C ARG A 117 -4.05 44.76 -9.30
N LYS A 118 -4.38 43.86 -8.35
CA LYS A 118 -3.99 44.00 -6.93
C LYS A 118 -2.47 44.01 -6.76
N ARG A 119 -1.77 43.13 -7.48
CA ARG A 119 -0.30 43.02 -7.42
C ARG A 119 0.41 44.07 -8.26
N LYS A 120 -0.32 44.85 -9.08
CA LYS A 120 0.23 45.77 -10.07
C LYS A 120 1.24 45.07 -10.99
N THR A 121 0.93 43.83 -11.36
CA THR A 121 1.81 42.98 -12.18
C THR A 121 2.03 43.64 -13.53
N PRO A 122 3.28 43.94 -13.92
CA PRO A 122 3.56 44.47 -15.24
C PRO A 122 3.20 43.47 -16.34
N LEU A 123 2.59 44.01 -17.38
CA LEU A 123 2.03 43.26 -18.48
C LEU A 123 3.09 42.87 -19.51
N ASN A 124 3.05 41.63 -20.00
CA ASN A 124 3.98 41.13 -21.01
C ASN A 124 3.26 40.24 -22.02
N GLN A 125 2.62 40.89 -23.00
CA GLN A 125 1.85 40.19 -24.02
C GLN A 125 2.71 39.28 -24.89
N ALA A 126 3.91 39.73 -25.28
CA ALA A 126 4.80 38.94 -26.14
C ALA A 126 5.19 37.61 -25.48
N ALA A 127 5.49 37.64 -24.17
CA ALA A 127 5.79 36.43 -23.41
C ALA A 127 4.57 35.49 -23.30
N TYR A 128 3.39 36.06 -23.03
CA TYR A 128 2.13 35.32 -23.02
C TYR A 128 1.87 34.65 -24.38
N ASP A 129 1.99 35.40 -25.48
CA ASP A 129 1.75 34.90 -26.84
C ASP A 129 2.74 33.77 -27.20
N GLU A 130 4.02 33.90 -26.84
CA GLU A 130 5.01 32.83 -27.03
C GLU A 130 4.62 31.56 -26.25
N GLY A 131 4.22 31.72 -24.99
CA GLY A 131 3.72 30.63 -24.17
C GLY A 131 2.48 29.97 -24.77
N TRP A 132 1.51 30.80 -25.16
CA TRP A 132 0.25 30.37 -25.75
C TRP A 132 0.46 29.56 -27.02
N LEU A 133 1.39 29.95 -27.88
CA LEU A 133 1.73 29.17 -29.06
C LEU A 133 2.24 27.77 -28.70
N LYS A 134 3.14 27.66 -27.72
CA LYS A 134 3.63 26.35 -27.25
C LYS A 134 2.50 25.48 -26.70
N GLY A 135 1.62 26.07 -25.89
CA GLY A 135 0.45 25.38 -25.35
C GLY A 135 -0.53 24.94 -26.44
N ASN A 136 -0.80 25.80 -27.41
CA ASN A 136 -1.71 25.51 -28.52
C ASN A 136 -1.15 24.40 -29.43
N SER A 137 0.16 24.37 -29.69
CA SER A 137 0.82 23.24 -30.36
C SER A 137 0.56 21.94 -29.60
N GLN A 138 0.78 21.92 -28.27
CA GLN A 138 0.51 20.73 -27.45
C GLN A 138 -0.96 20.28 -27.54
N TYR A 139 -1.91 21.22 -27.46
CA TYR A 139 -3.33 20.93 -27.59
C TYR A 139 -3.67 20.21 -28.90
N TRP A 140 -3.15 20.71 -30.03
CA TRP A 140 -3.39 20.09 -31.34
C TRP A 140 -2.64 18.78 -31.51
N GLU A 141 -1.43 18.65 -30.97
CA GLU A 141 -0.72 17.38 -30.91
C GLU A 141 -1.51 16.31 -30.16
N ASP A 142 -2.08 16.65 -29.00
CA ASP A 142 -2.89 15.71 -28.21
C ASP A 142 -4.17 15.29 -28.92
N ILE A 143 -4.84 16.22 -29.61
CA ILE A 143 -6.01 15.89 -30.46
C ILE A 143 -5.59 14.94 -31.58
N GLY A 144 -4.55 15.29 -32.33
CA GLY A 144 -4.05 14.47 -33.42
C GLY A 144 -3.69 13.07 -32.93
N LYS A 145 -2.97 12.98 -31.80
CA LYS A 145 -2.59 11.72 -31.17
C LYS A 145 -3.78 10.86 -30.80
N ARG A 146 -4.81 11.43 -30.17
CA ARG A 146 -6.04 10.69 -29.84
C ARG A 146 -6.71 10.16 -31.10
N GLU A 147 -6.93 11.01 -32.10
CA GLU A 147 -7.59 10.60 -33.36
C GLU A 147 -6.77 9.56 -34.13
N GLY A 148 -5.45 9.66 -34.09
CA GLY A 148 -4.54 8.63 -34.64
C GLY A 148 -4.64 7.30 -33.90
N THR A 149 -4.70 7.32 -32.56
CA THR A 149 -4.87 6.10 -31.74
C THR A 149 -6.24 5.44 -31.96
N GLU A 150 -7.28 6.23 -32.23
CA GLU A 150 -8.62 5.72 -32.58
C GLU A 150 -8.69 5.12 -33.99
N GLY A 151 -7.61 5.22 -34.79
CA GLY A 151 -7.56 4.74 -36.16
C GLY A 151 -8.40 5.58 -37.11
N LEU A 152 -8.50 6.90 -36.88
CA LEU A 152 -9.17 7.82 -37.79
C LEU A 152 -8.23 8.29 -38.92
N PRO A 153 -8.75 8.56 -40.14
CA PRO A 153 -7.94 9.02 -41.25
C PRO A 153 -7.36 10.43 -41.00
N LEU A 154 -6.19 10.70 -41.58
CA LEU A 154 -5.52 12.02 -41.45
C LEU A 154 -6.38 13.17 -42.01
N THR A 155 -7.33 12.87 -42.90
CA THR A 155 -8.29 13.84 -43.43
C THR A 155 -9.18 14.46 -42.33
N LYS A 156 -9.28 13.84 -41.15
CA LYS A 156 -9.95 14.45 -39.97
C LYS A 156 -9.33 15.74 -39.49
N LYS A 157 -8.11 16.06 -39.90
CA LYS A 157 -7.53 17.38 -39.65
C LYS A 157 -8.39 18.51 -40.22
N GLU A 158 -9.10 18.29 -41.33
CA GLU A 158 -9.94 19.31 -41.94
C GLU A 158 -11.16 19.64 -41.07
N ASP A 159 -11.78 18.61 -40.44
CA ASP A 159 -12.82 18.79 -39.44
C ASP A 159 -12.28 19.56 -38.23
N SER A 160 -11.07 19.21 -37.76
CA SER A 160 -10.38 19.89 -36.66
C SER A 160 -10.04 21.35 -37.00
N ARG A 161 -9.57 21.63 -38.22
CA ARG A 161 -9.31 22.98 -38.73
C ARG A 161 -10.61 23.80 -38.81
N ALA A 162 -11.70 23.21 -39.30
CA ALA A 162 -13.00 23.88 -39.36
C ALA A 162 -13.54 24.21 -37.96
N ARG A 163 -13.43 23.27 -37.02
CA ARG A 163 -13.79 23.49 -35.60
C ARG A 163 -12.94 24.59 -34.96
N ALA A 164 -11.64 24.62 -35.24
CA ALA A 164 -10.74 25.67 -34.78
C ALA A 164 -11.19 27.04 -35.30
N ALA A 165 -11.48 27.15 -36.60
CA ALA A 165 -11.96 28.38 -37.22
C ALA A 165 -13.28 28.87 -36.60
N ALA A 166 -14.25 27.97 -36.39
CA ALA A 166 -15.52 28.29 -35.75
C ALA A 166 -15.36 28.77 -34.30
N ALA A 167 -14.38 28.23 -33.57
CA ALA A 167 -14.05 28.63 -32.20
C ALA A 167 -13.07 29.82 -32.12
N GLN A 168 -12.65 30.38 -33.26
CA GLN A 168 -11.61 31.41 -33.37
C GLN A 168 -10.28 31.00 -32.70
N LEU A 169 -9.94 29.71 -32.78
CA LEU A 169 -8.68 29.15 -32.32
C LEU A 169 -7.70 29.03 -33.49
N ARG A 170 -6.41 29.28 -33.22
CA ARG A 170 -5.36 29.03 -34.21
C ARG A 170 -5.13 27.54 -34.33
N PHE A 171 -5.38 26.99 -35.51
CA PHE A 171 -5.04 25.61 -35.82
C PHE A 171 -3.53 25.46 -36.02
N ASP A 172 -2.89 24.57 -35.27
CA ASP A 172 -1.49 24.17 -35.50
C ASP A 172 -1.46 22.83 -36.24
N GLU A 173 -1.35 22.92 -37.57
CA GLU A 173 -1.36 21.75 -38.44
C GLU A 173 -0.15 20.84 -38.23
N ALA A 174 1.03 21.40 -38.01
CA ALA A 174 2.25 20.61 -37.85
C ALA A 174 2.18 19.78 -36.56
N ALA A 175 1.75 20.41 -35.45
CA ALA A 175 1.58 19.73 -34.18
C ALA A 175 0.50 18.64 -34.28
N TYR A 176 -0.64 18.94 -34.90
CA TYR A 176 -1.69 17.95 -35.16
C TYR A 176 -1.17 16.74 -35.94
N ILE A 177 -0.47 16.96 -37.06
CA ILE A 177 0.04 15.88 -37.91
C ILE A 177 1.06 15.01 -37.15
N ASN A 178 1.96 15.64 -36.40
CA ASN A 178 2.94 14.92 -35.58
C ASN A 178 2.27 14.05 -34.52
N GLY A 179 1.28 14.61 -33.82
CA GLY A 179 0.45 13.88 -32.86
C GLY A 179 -0.25 12.70 -33.53
N TRP A 180 -0.90 12.93 -34.67
CA TRP A 180 -1.59 11.90 -35.43
C TRP A 180 -0.68 10.76 -35.87
N HIS A 181 0.54 11.04 -36.36
CA HIS A 181 1.50 9.98 -36.68
C HIS A 181 1.91 9.17 -35.43
N ALA A 182 2.09 9.82 -34.29
CA ALA A 182 2.38 9.13 -33.03
C ALA A 182 1.20 8.24 -32.58
N GLY A 183 -0.03 8.74 -32.67
CA GLY A 183 -1.25 8.00 -32.38
C GLY A 183 -1.46 6.80 -33.31
N ASN A 184 -1.31 7.01 -34.62
CA ASN A 184 -1.46 5.96 -35.63
C ASN A 184 -0.43 4.85 -35.45
N ARG A 185 0.82 5.16 -35.06
CA ARG A 185 1.78 4.13 -34.65
C ARG A 185 1.27 3.33 -33.45
N ALA A 186 0.72 3.99 -32.43
CA ALA A 186 0.17 3.31 -31.26
C ALA A 186 -1.04 2.41 -31.62
N PHE A 187 -1.92 2.86 -32.53
CA PHE A 187 -3.03 2.06 -33.06
C PHE A 187 -2.54 0.74 -33.67
N TRP A 188 -1.55 0.80 -34.56
CA TRP A 188 -1.01 -0.41 -35.21
C TRP A 188 -0.22 -1.30 -34.25
N GLN A 189 0.48 -0.71 -33.28
CA GLN A 189 1.17 -1.45 -32.22
C GLN A 189 0.17 -2.24 -31.38
N ASP A 190 -0.91 -1.60 -30.93
CA ASP A 190 -1.97 -2.23 -30.13
C ASP A 190 -2.71 -3.32 -30.91
N ALA A 191 -3.00 -3.06 -32.20
CA ALA A 191 -3.60 -4.06 -33.08
C ALA A 191 -2.71 -5.32 -33.21
N GLY A 192 -1.41 -5.14 -33.45
CA GLY A 192 -0.47 -6.26 -33.57
C GLY A 192 -0.33 -7.05 -32.26
N PHE A 193 -0.23 -6.33 -31.14
CA PHE A 193 -0.20 -6.92 -29.81
C PHE A 193 -1.47 -7.73 -29.52
N THR A 194 -2.65 -7.15 -29.72
CA THR A 194 -3.94 -7.78 -29.44
C THR A 194 -4.19 -8.99 -30.33
N ASP A 195 -3.89 -8.88 -31.63
CA ASP A 195 -4.05 -9.99 -32.57
C ASP A 195 -3.15 -11.17 -32.16
N ALA A 196 -1.88 -10.92 -31.82
CA ALA A 196 -0.98 -11.96 -31.33
C ALA A 196 -1.43 -12.58 -30.00
N ARG A 197 -1.85 -11.75 -29.04
CA ARG A 197 -2.35 -12.19 -27.73
C ARG A 197 -3.57 -13.11 -27.84
N ASN A 198 -4.40 -12.90 -28.87
CA ASN A 198 -5.57 -13.72 -29.15
C ASN A 198 -5.28 -14.93 -30.05
N GLY A 199 -4.02 -15.17 -30.43
CA GLY A 199 -3.65 -16.25 -31.34
C GLY A 199 -4.16 -16.04 -32.78
N THR A 200 -4.37 -14.79 -33.18
CA THR A 200 -4.77 -14.41 -34.54
C THR A 200 -3.54 -14.44 -35.44
N PRO A 201 -3.59 -15.12 -36.61
CA PRO A 201 -2.44 -15.24 -37.49
C PRO A 201 -2.09 -13.91 -38.16
N ASP A 202 -0.79 -13.68 -38.39
CA ASP A 202 -0.26 -12.50 -39.09
C ASP A 202 -0.89 -12.29 -40.48
N SER A 203 -1.40 -13.35 -41.12
CA SER A 203 -2.12 -13.24 -42.40
C SER A 203 -3.34 -12.32 -42.35
N ARG A 204 -3.97 -12.15 -41.18
CA ARG A 204 -5.09 -11.22 -40.95
C ARG A 204 -4.70 -9.75 -41.09
N PHE A 205 -3.40 -9.44 -41.02
CA PHE A 205 -2.90 -8.10 -41.31
C PHE A 205 -3.36 -7.60 -42.68
N ARG A 206 -3.44 -8.47 -43.69
CA ARG A 206 -3.86 -8.08 -45.05
C ARG A 206 -5.29 -7.53 -45.07
N ASP A 207 -6.21 -8.23 -44.42
CA ASP A 207 -7.62 -7.82 -44.32
C ASP A 207 -7.74 -6.49 -43.57
N ARG A 208 -7.02 -6.36 -42.43
CA ARG A 208 -7.00 -5.15 -41.61
C ARG A 208 -6.40 -3.96 -42.36
N ALA A 209 -5.30 -4.18 -43.08
CA ALA A 209 -4.64 -3.16 -43.88
C ALA A 209 -5.50 -2.72 -45.07
N ALA A 210 -6.27 -3.62 -45.68
CA ALA A 210 -7.25 -3.26 -46.72
C ALA A 210 -8.35 -2.36 -46.13
N ALA A 211 -8.99 -2.79 -45.04
CA ALA A 211 -10.02 -2.00 -44.36
C ALA A 211 -9.51 -0.62 -43.89
N ALA A 212 -8.28 -0.55 -43.39
CA ALA A 212 -7.64 0.70 -42.99
C ALA A 212 -7.40 1.63 -44.19
N ARG A 213 -6.93 1.11 -45.33
CA ARG A 213 -6.78 1.90 -46.56
C ARG A 213 -8.11 2.42 -47.08
N ASP A 214 -9.15 1.58 -47.06
CA ASP A 214 -10.51 1.97 -47.46
C ASP A 214 -11.08 3.07 -46.57
N ALA A 215 -10.73 3.05 -45.27
CA ALA A 215 -11.07 4.09 -44.31
C ALA A 215 -10.15 5.34 -44.38
N GLY A 216 -9.12 5.34 -45.23
CA GLY A 216 -8.16 6.45 -45.38
C GLY A 216 -7.10 6.52 -44.26
N VAL A 217 -6.92 5.45 -43.49
CA VAL A 217 -5.94 5.34 -42.39
C VAL A 217 -4.59 4.89 -42.96
N GLN A 218 -3.51 5.54 -42.55
CA GLN A 218 -2.16 5.16 -42.97
C GLN A 218 -1.76 3.83 -42.31
N VAL A 219 -1.38 2.85 -43.12
CA VAL A 219 -0.93 1.53 -42.64
C VAL A 219 0.51 1.60 -42.12
N GLN A 220 0.76 1.08 -40.91
CA GLN A 220 2.10 0.92 -40.32
C GLN A 220 2.41 -0.57 -40.12
N GLU A 221 2.87 -1.23 -41.19
CA GLU A 221 3.11 -2.68 -41.21
C GLU A 221 4.24 -3.13 -40.27
N ASP A 222 5.34 -2.38 -40.27
CA ASP A 222 6.52 -2.64 -39.44
C ASP A 222 6.19 -2.57 -37.95
N VAL A 223 5.40 -1.56 -37.55
CA VAL A 223 4.96 -1.36 -36.16
C VAL A 223 4.04 -2.51 -35.73
N TYR A 224 3.06 -2.86 -36.56
CA TYR A 224 2.16 -3.99 -36.30
C TYR A 224 2.93 -5.30 -36.15
N ARG A 225 3.78 -5.66 -37.12
CA ARG A 225 4.50 -6.94 -37.12
C ARG A 225 5.52 -7.03 -36.00
N THR A 226 6.14 -5.91 -35.61
CA THR A 226 7.06 -5.87 -34.47
C THR A 226 6.31 -6.21 -33.17
N ALA A 227 5.16 -5.58 -32.93
CA ALA A 227 4.33 -5.86 -31.76
C ALA A 227 3.78 -7.30 -31.77
N TRP A 228 3.31 -7.77 -32.93
CA TRP A 228 2.79 -9.11 -33.10
C TRP A 228 3.86 -10.18 -32.82
N ASN A 229 5.06 -10.03 -33.39
CA ASN A 229 6.16 -10.98 -33.19
C ASN A 229 6.66 -11.02 -31.75
N ALA A 230 6.61 -9.89 -31.04
CA ALA A 230 6.96 -9.84 -29.63
C ALA A 230 5.92 -10.60 -28.76
N GLU A 231 4.64 -10.39 -29.03
CA GLU A 231 3.57 -10.91 -28.17
C GLU A 231 3.15 -12.35 -28.48
N ILE A 232 3.34 -12.83 -29.71
CA ILE A 232 2.94 -14.20 -30.08
C ILE A 232 3.70 -15.26 -29.26
N VAL A 233 4.92 -14.94 -28.83
CA VAL A 233 5.69 -15.78 -27.91
C VAL A 233 4.99 -15.92 -26.56
N ASN A 234 4.45 -14.82 -26.02
CA ASN A 234 3.72 -14.83 -24.75
C ASN A 234 2.39 -15.57 -24.87
N TYR A 235 1.70 -15.47 -26.01
CA TYR A 235 0.52 -16.30 -26.30
C TYR A 235 0.86 -17.79 -26.13
N TRP A 236 1.95 -18.27 -26.74
CA TRP A 236 2.36 -19.68 -26.63
C TRP A 236 2.78 -20.08 -25.22
N ARG A 237 3.45 -19.20 -24.47
CA ARG A 237 3.79 -19.45 -23.05
C ARG A 237 2.52 -19.58 -22.19
N ASN A 238 1.60 -18.64 -22.34
CA ASN A 238 0.34 -18.64 -21.60
C ASN A 238 -0.50 -19.87 -21.92
N LEU A 239 -0.57 -20.23 -23.21
CA LEU A 239 -1.28 -21.42 -23.66
C LEU A 239 -0.65 -22.69 -23.08
N GLY A 240 0.68 -22.81 -23.10
CA GLY A 240 1.40 -23.94 -22.49
C GLY A 240 1.11 -24.08 -20.99
N ALA A 241 1.13 -22.97 -20.25
CA ALA A 241 0.79 -22.98 -18.83
C ALA A 241 -0.69 -23.33 -18.57
N GLN A 242 -1.63 -22.90 -19.43
CA GLN A 242 -3.04 -23.27 -19.30
C GLN A 242 -3.27 -24.75 -19.60
N ASP A 243 -2.63 -25.26 -20.65
CA ASP A 243 -2.82 -26.62 -21.14
C ASP A 243 -2.20 -27.68 -20.22
N ALA A 244 -1.14 -27.32 -19.48
CA ALA A 244 -0.49 -28.16 -18.47
C ALA A 244 -1.45 -28.74 -17.41
N VAL A 245 -2.52 -28.02 -17.08
CA VAL A 245 -3.49 -28.42 -16.05
C VAL A 245 -4.92 -28.54 -16.58
N SER A 246 -5.07 -28.68 -17.90
CA SER A 246 -6.38 -28.87 -18.55
C SER A 246 -6.43 -30.06 -19.51
N GLY A 247 -5.39 -30.91 -19.50
CA GLY A 247 -5.36 -32.17 -20.25
C GLY A 247 -5.11 -32.04 -21.75
N LYS A 248 -4.66 -30.87 -22.24
CA LYS A 248 -4.35 -30.67 -23.67
C LYS A 248 -2.85 -30.77 -23.93
N GLU A 249 -2.52 -31.54 -24.96
CA GLU A 249 -1.12 -31.71 -25.41
C GLU A 249 -0.77 -30.80 -26.59
N PHE A 250 0.53 -30.53 -26.72
CA PHE A 250 1.08 -29.73 -27.81
C PHE A 250 0.70 -30.27 -29.20
N GLY A 251 0.63 -31.59 -29.38
CA GLY A 251 0.30 -32.20 -30.68
C GLY A 251 -1.04 -31.74 -31.25
N THR A 252 -2.04 -31.56 -30.39
CA THR A 252 -3.36 -31.04 -30.77
C THR A 252 -3.29 -29.54 -31.07
N ARG A 253 -2.64 -28.76 -30.20
CA ARG A 253 -2.47 -27.30 -30.39
C ARG A 253 -1.66 -26.94 -31.62
N GLY A 254 -0.60 -27.68 -31.92
CA GLY A 254 0.21 -27.50 -33.10
C GLY A 254 -0.57 -27.74 -34.39
N LYS A 255 -1.47 -28.73 -34.41
CA LYS A 255 -2.39 -28.96 -35.53
C LYS A 255 -3.39 -27.82 -35.69
N GLU A 256 -4.05 -27.40 -34.61
CA GLU A 256 -4.99 -26.26 -34.60
C GLU A 256 -4.32 -24.97 -35.10
N ALA A 257 -3.11 -24.68 -34.62
CA ALA A 257 -2.34 -23.51 -35.02
C ALA A 257 -1.96 -23.54 -36.51
N ARG A 258 -1.49 -24.69 -37.02
CA ARG A 258 -1.16 -24.85 -38.45
C ARG A 258 -2.40 -24.71 -39.33
N GLN A 259 -3.55 -25.26 -38.92
CA GLN A 259 -4.82 -25.08 -39.64
C GLN A 259 -5.24 -23.61 -39.73
N LYS A 260 -4.95 -22.83 -38.68
CA LYS A 260 -5.19 -21.38 -38.65
C LYS A 260 -4.10 -20.55 -39.33
N GLY A 261 -3.01 -21.16 -39.81
CA GLY A 261 -1.85 -20.43 -40.33
C GLY A 261 -1.08 -19.63 -39.26
N LEU A 262 -1.19 -20.01 -37.99
CA LEU A 262 -0.49 -19.38 -36.87
C LEU A 262 0.94 -19.91 -36.76
N LYS A 263 1.92 -19.01 -36.59
CA LYS A 263 3.31 -19.38 -36.32
C LYS A 263 3.40 -20.14 -34.99
N VAL A 264 4.04 -21.30 -35.02
CA VAL A 264 4.16 -22.20 -33.86
C VAL A 264 5.47 -21.97 -33.12
N PHE A 265 5.40 -21.75 -31.81
CA PHE A 265 6.56 -21.61 -30.92
C PHE A 265 6.60 -22.76 -29.91
N GLU A 266 6.98 -23.95 -30.39
CA GLU A 266 6.98 -25.19 -29.60
C GLU A 266 7.87 -25.11 -28.36
N SER A 267 9.09 -24.56 -28.50
CA SER A 267 10.04 -24.47 -27.39
C SER A 267 9.49 -23.63 -26.23
N GLU A 268 8.82 -22.52 -26.55
CA GLU A 268 8.28 -21.58 -25.55
C GLU A 268 7.03 -22.15 -24.89
N TYR A 269 6.18 -22.83 -25.67
CA TYR A 269 5.06 -23.60 -25.15
C TYR A 269 5.53 -24.70 -24.18
N ARG A 270 6.47 -25.56 -24.60
CA ARG A 270 6.93 -26.71 -23.81
C ARG A 270 7.59 -26.26 -22.51
N LYS A 271 8.46 -25.25 -22.54
CA LYS A 271 9.07 -24.70 -21.33
C LYS A 271 8.03 -24.19 -20.33
N ALA A 272 7.02 -23.45 -20.79
CA ALA A 272 5.96 -22.94 -19.92
C ALA A 272 5.06 -24.06 -19.37
N TRP A 273 4.78 -25.07 -20.19
CA TRP A 273 4.02 -26.26 -19.83
C TRP A 273 4.74 -27.10 -18.76
N GLU A 274 6.02 -27.42 -18.97
CA GLU A 274 6.86 -28.17 -18.01
C GLU A 274 6.98 -27.41 -16.69
N LYS A 275 7.30 -26.11 -16.74
CA LYS A 275 7.38 -25.28 -15.54
C LYS A 275 6.08 -25.29 -14.74
N ARG A 276 4.93 -25.17 -15.41
CA ARG A 276 3.62 -25.16 -14.72
C ARG A 276 3.34 -26.50 -14.04
N LEU A 277 3.74 -27.60 -14.66
CA LEU A 277 3.61 -28.94 -14.09
C LEU A 277 4.54 -29.13 -12.89
N ASP A 278 5.80 -28.68 -12.98
CA ASP A 278 6.70 -28.66 -11.82
C ASP A 278 6.07 -27.89 -10.66
N ASP A 279 5.52 -26.69 -10.92
CA ASP A 279 4.85 -25.88 -9.90
C ASP A 279 3.62 -26.60 -9.31
N HIS A 280 2.83 -27.29 -10.15
CA HIS A 280 1.68 -28.08 -9.69
C HIS A 280 2.11 -29.22 -8.76
N TRP A 281 3.07 -30.04 -9.19
CA TRP A 281 3.53 -31.19 -8.41
C TRP A 281 4.24 -30.76 -7.12
N ARG A 282 4.95 -29.63 -7.15
CA ARG A 282 5.51 -29.01 -5.94
C ARG A 282 4.41 -28.60 -4.97
N GLN A 283 3.39 -27.92 -5.46
CA GLN A 283 2.26 -27.49 -4.63
C GLN A 283 1.53 -28.68 -4.01
N ALA A 284 1.25 -29.72 -4.80
CA ALA A 284 0.65 -30.96 -4.29
C ALA A 284 1.50 -31.59 -3.18
N GLY A 285 2.84 -31.62 -3.35
CA GLY A 285 3.76 -32.09 -2.32
C GLY A 285 3.70 -31.26 -1.04
N LEU A 286 3.66 -29.92 -1.15
CA LEU A 286 3.50 -29.03 0.01
C LEU A 286 2.17 -29.26 0.74
N GLU A 287 1.06 -29.39 0.00
CA GLU A 287 -0.28 -29.58 0.57
C GLU A 287 -0.44 -30.92 1.30
N ASP A 288 0.30 -31.94 0.86
CA ASP A 288 0.27 -33.27 1.48
C ASP A 288 1.35 -33.45 2.55
N GLY A 289 2.45 -32.73 2.46
CA GLY A 289 3.54 -32.84 3.43
C GLY A 289 3.15 -32.43 4.84
N TYR A 290 2.12 -31.58 5.00
CA TYR A 290 1.65 -31.15 6.31
C TYR A 290 0.58 -32.09 6.90
N GLY A 291 1.04 -33.15 7.56
CA GLY A 291 0.17 -34.01 8.37
C GLY A 291 -0.69 -35.02 7.60
N LYS A 292 -0.46 -35.19 6.29
CA LYS A 292 -1.06 -36.25 5.48
C LYS A 292 -0.01 -37.31 5.10
N PRO A 293 -0.44 -38.54 4.75
CA PRO A 293 0.47 -39.56 4.24
C PRO A 293 1.12 -39.13 2.92
N PHE A 294 2.14 -39.88 2.50
CA PHE A 294 2.77 -39.70 1.20
C PHE A 294 1.87 -40.26 0.09
N LEU A 295 1.24 -39.38 -0.70
CA LEU A 295 0.20 -39.74 -1.68
C LEU A 295 0.65 -39.69 -3.15
N LEU A 296 1.96 -39.71 -3.43
CA LEU A 296 2.47 -39.51 -4.80
C LEU A 296 1.86 -40.50 -5.81
N GLU A 297 1.88 -41.80 -5.51
CA GLU A 297 1.42 -42.83 -6.44
C GLU A 297 -0.11 -42.73 -6.68
N GLU A 298 -0.89 -42.34 -5.66
CA GLU A 298 -2.32 -42.08 -5.82
C GLU A 298 -2.58 -40.88 -6.74
N ARG A 299 -1.84 -39.78 -6.54
CA ARG A 299 -1.96 -38.59 -7.40
C ARG A 299 -1.51 -38.86 -8.83
N MET A 300 -0.43 -39.62 -9.02
CA MET A 300 0.02 -40.02 -10.36
C MET A 300 -1.03 -40.90 -11.05
N ALA A 301 -1.71 -41.78 -10.31
CA ALA A 301 -2.79 -42.61 -10.84
C ALA A 301 -4.07 -41.81 -11.17
N SER A 302 -4.34 -40.70 -10.46
CA SER A 302 -5.49 -39.82 -10.73
C SER A 302 -5.20 -38.71 -11.75
N ALA A 303 -3.92 -38.37 -11.99
CA ALA A 303 -3.50 -37.21 -12.77
C ALA A 303 -4.24 -37.04 -14.11
N SER A 304 -4.37 -38.13 -14.89
CA SER A 304 -5.08 -38.08 -16.18
C SER A 304 -6.56 -37.73 -16.04
N ARG A 305 -7.24 -38.22 -14.99
CA ARG A 305 -8.63 -37.85 -14.69
C ARG A 305 -8.75 -36.39 -14.25
N ASP A 306 -7.73 -35.89 -13.57
CA ASP A 306 -7.65 -34.53 -13.05
C ASP A 306 -7.14 -33.52 -14.11
N GLY A 307 -6.85 -33.98 -15.34
CA GLY A 307 -6.36 -33.14 -16.43
C GLY A 307 -4.91 -32.67 -16.27
N VAL A 308 -4.13 -33.37 -15.45
CA VAL A 308 -2.72 -33.07 -15.16
C VAL A 308 -1.82 -34.15 -15.76
N PHE A 309 -0.63 -33.75 -16.20
CA PHE A 309 0.37 -34.67 -16.76
C PHE A 309 1.46 -35.01 -15.75
N VAL A 310 1.96 -36.25 -15.82
CA VAL A 310 3.16 -36.69 -15.10
C VAL A 310 4.37 -36.42 -15.99
N ILE A 311 5.39 -35.75 -15.44
CA ILE A 311 6.66 -35.44 -16.10
C ILE A 311 7.82 -36.15 -15.40
N PRO A 312 9.00 -36.27 -16.04
CA PRO A 312 10.15 -36.97 -15.43
C PRO A 312 10.54 -36.43 -14.04
N SER A 313 10.41 -35.13 -13.82
CA SER A 313 10.71 -34.46 -12.54
C SER A 313 9.62 -34.60 -11.47
N THR A 314 8.43 -35.10 -11.80
CA THR A 314 7.26 -35.16 -10.89
C THR A 314 7.62 -35.79 -9.55
N ARG A 315 8.29 -36.95 -9.55
CA ARG A 315 8.64 -37.67 -8.34
C ARG A 315 9.59 -36.87 -7.45
N ASP A 316 10.64 -36.31 -8.02
CA ASP A 316 11.65 -35.57 -7.27
C ASP A 316 11.09 -34.27 -6.68
N VAL A 317 10.34 -33.52 -7.49
CA VAL A 317 9.75 -32.23 -7.09
C VAL A 317 8.70 -32.42 -5.99
N TYR A 318 7.80 -33.41 -6.16
CA TYR A 318 6.80 -33.74 -5.16
C TYR A 318 7.46 -34.22 -3.85
N THR A 319 8.40 -35.16 -3.94
CA THR A 319 9.04 -35.76 -2.76
C THR A 319 9.75 -34.71 -1.93
N LYS A 320 10.57 -33.86 -2.59
CA LYS A 320 11.28 -32.78 -1.90
C LYS A 320 10.33 -31.80 -1.20
N ALA A 321 9.25 -31.41 -1.88
CA ALA A 321 8.24 -30.51 -1.33
C ALA A 321 7.49 -31.12 -0.14
N TRP A 322 7.12 -32.39 -0.25
CA TRP A 322 6.48 -33.15 0.82
C TRP A 322 7.39 -33.27 2.04
N GLU A 323 8.66 -33.67 1.84
CA GLU A 323 9.64 -33.80 2.93
C GLU A 323 9.90 -32.47 3.63
N GLU A 324 10.03 -31.37 2.89
CA GLU A 324 10.22 -30.03 3.46
C GLU A 324 9.07 -29.66 4.39
N GLN A 325 7.83 -29.92 3.98
CA GLN A 325 6.66 -29.57 4.77
C GLN A 325 6.40 -30.57 5.91
N ASN A 326 6.70 -31.85 5.70
CA ASN A 326 6.63 -32.88 6.73
C ASN A 326 7.64 -32.62 7.86
N ALA A 327 8.84 -32.16 7.52
CA ALA A 327 9.83 -31.74 8.51
C ALA A 327 9.32 -30.60 9.41
N LYS A 328 8.53 -29.66 8.88
CA LYS A 328 7.89 -28.59 9.68
C LYS A 328 6.73 -29.11 10.54
N TYR A 329 6.04 -30.16 10.09
CA TYR A 329 4.94 -30.77 10.83
C TYR A 329 5.47 -31.65 11.98
N CYS A 330 6.49 -32.45 11.72
CA CYS A 330 7.05 -33.48 12.61
C CYS A 330 8.09 -32.92 13.59
N VAL A 331 7.74 -31.86 14.32
CA VAL A 331 8.59 -31.27 15.37
C VAL A 331 7.92 -31.36 16.75
N PRO A 332 8.69 -31.60 17.84
CA PRO A 332 8.15 -31.69 19.19
C PRO A 332 7.30 -30.49 19.61
N GLU A 333 7.69 -29.28 19.20
CA GLU A 333 6.95 -28.05 19.51
C GLU A 333 5.55 -28.06 18.90
N ASN A 334 5.40 -28.49 17.65
CA ASN A 334 4.10 -28.56 16.99
C ASN A 334 3.23 -29.63 17.64
N ALA A 335 3.81 -30.77 18.04
CA ALA A 335 3.10 -31.79 18.80
C ALA A 335 2.60 -31.25 20.15
N PHE A 336 3.44 -30.53 20.88
CA PHE A 336 3.10 -29.90 22.15
C PHE A 336 1.98 -28.87 22.01
N GLU A 337 2.07 -27.95 21.05
CA GLU A 337 1.01 -26.94 20.83
C GLU A 337 -0.32 -27.58 20.40
N ARG A 338 -0.28 -28.64 19.57
CA ARG A 338 -1.48 -29.40 19.21
C ARG A 338 -2.10 -30.11 20.41
N GLY A 339 -1.26 -30.64 21.31
CA GLY A 339 -1.67 -31.23 22.59
C GLY A 339 -2.38 -30.21 23.48
N ARG A 340 -1.82 -29.01 23.63
CA ARG A 340 -2.45 -27.90 24.36
C ARG A 340 -3.82 -27.54 23.80
N ALA A 341 -3.93 -27.48 22.47
CA ALA A 341 -5.19 -27.19 21.79
C ALA A 341 -6.16 -28.39 21.77
N ASN A 342 -5.76 -29.55 22.28
CA ASN A 342 -6.48 -30.82 22.17
C ASN A 342 -6.90 -31.16 20.74
N THR A 343 -6.05 -30.83 19.77
CA THR A 343 -6.25 -31.12 18.35
C THR A 343 -5.46 -32.38 18.00
N GLY A 344 -6.03 -33.31 17.22
CA GLY A 344 -5.31 -34.52 16.84
C GLY A 344 -4.03 -34.24 16.05
N MET A 345 -3.02 -35.10 16.22
CA MET A 345 -1.81 -35.11 15.40
C MET A 345 -1.61 -36.50 14.79
N ALA A 346 -1.56 -36.58 13.47
CA ALA A 346 -1.21 -37.80 12.74
C ALA A 346 0.30 -38.10 12.88
N VAL A 347 0.72 -38.68 14.01
CA VAL A 347 2.14 -38.97 14.28
C VAL A 347 2.70 -40.06 13.37
N GLU A 348 1.83 -40.94 12.84
CA GLU A 348 2.25 -42.06 11.99
C GLU A 348 2.81 -41.63 10.62
N VAL A 349 2.55 -40.38 10.19
CA VAL A 349 3.14 -39.80 8.96
C VAL A 349 4.58 -39.33 9.15
N CYS A 350 5.06 -39.28 10.40
CA CYS A 350 6.42 -38.89 10.74
C CYS A 350 7.37 -40.11 10.72
N ARG A 351 8.67 -39.83 10.58
CA ARG A 351 9.74 -40.85 10.69
C ARG A 351 9.62 -41.61 12.00
N GLY A 352 9.80 -42.94 11.94
CA GLY A 352 9.59 -43.85 13.07
C GLY A 352 10.33 -43.44 14.35
N GLU A 353 11.56 -42.97 14.20
CA GLU A 353 12.43 -42.49 15.29
C GLU A 353 11.84 -41.30 16.08
N LEU A 354 11.07 -40.41 15.43
CA LEU A 354 10.47 -39.25 16.07
C LEU A 354 9.12 -39.56 16.74
N ARG A 355 8.46 -40.66 16.37
CA ARG A 355 7.06 -40.91 16.77
C ARG A 355 6.87 -40.93 18.28
N ASN A 356 7.77 -41.59 19.01
CA ASN A 356 7.69 -41.67 20.46
C ASN A 356 7.92 -40.30 21.12
N GLN A 357 8.85 -39.51 20.60
CA GLN A 357 9.11 -38.15 21.10
C GLN A 357 7.90 -37.24 20.86
N LEU A 358 7.30 -37.29 19.67
CA LEU A 358 6.10 -36.52 19.33
C LEU A 358 4.90 -36.92 20.19
N LYS A 359 4.68 -38.22 20.42
CA LYS A 359 3.63 -38.71 21.33
C LYS A 359 3.82 -38.18 22.75
N ARG A 360 5.05 -38.19 23.27
CA ARG A 360 5.35 -37.59 24.59
C ARG A 360 5.08 -36.10 24.61
N ALA A 361 5.61 -35.35 23.63
CA ALA A 361 5.41 -33.90 23.55
C ALA A 361 3.92 -33.51 23.46
N TYR A 362 3.12 -34.29 22.72
CA TYR A 362 1.68 -34.13 22.65
C TYR A 362 0.99 -34.28 24.01
N VAL A 363 1.30 -35.35 24.74
CA VAL A 363 0.76 -35.59 26.10
C VAL A 363 1.24 -34.50 27.06
N SER A 364 2.52 -34.11 27.01
CA SER A 364 3.05 -33.00 27.80
C SER A 364 2.30 -31.68 27.53
N GLY A 365 1.83 -31.46 26.30
CA GLY A 365 0.98 -30.32 25.96
C GLY A 365 -0.40 -30.37 26.61
N GLN A 366 -1.03 -31.55 26.65
CA GLN A 366 -2.31 -31.75 27.36
C GLN A 366 -2.15 -31.52 28.86
N ASP A 367 -1.10 -32.10 29.47
CA ASP A 367 -0.78 -31.91 30.88
C ASP A 367 -0.45 -30.45 31.21
N PHE A 368 0.20 -29.74 30.27
CA PHE A 368 0.49 -28.32 30.41
C PHE A 368 -0.78 -27.50 30.50
N GLU A 369 -1.77 -27.79 29.65
CA GLU A 369 -3.05 -27.06 29.67
C GLU A 369 -3.83 -27.34 30.97
N VAL A 370 -3.80 -28.58 31.47
CA VAL A 370 -4.36 -28.92 32.79
C VAL A 370 -3.66 -28.14 33.91
N ALA A 371 -2.32 -28.04 33.88
CA ALA A 371 -1.57 -27.25 34.85
C ALA A 371 -1.86 -25.74 34.73
N ALA A 372 -2.02 -25.23 33.51
CA ALA A 372 -2.37 -23.83 33.25
C ALA A 372 -3.76 -23.48 33.79
N MET A 373 -4.75 -24.37 33.64
CA MET A 373 -6.07 -24.20 34.25
C MET A 373 -6.00 -24.18 35.78
N LYS A 374 -5.24 -25.10 36.40
CA LYS A 374 -5.05 -25.13 37.85
C LYS A 374 -4.34 -23.88 38.37
N ARG A 375 -3.35 -23.38 37.63
CA ARG A 375 -2.68 -22.11 37.92
C ARG A 375 -3.66 -20.94 37.87
N ALA A 376 -4.51 -20.87 36.84
CA ALA A 376 -5.51 -19.83 36.72
C ALA A 376 -6.51 -19.86 37.90
N GLN A 377 -6.92 -21.06 38.33
CA GLN A 377 -7.74 -21.23 39.52
C GLN A 377 -7.04 -20.72 40.78
N ALA A 378 -5.79 -21.13 41.03
CA ALA A 378 -5.02 -20.69 42.19
C ALA A 378 -4.81 -19.16 42.21
N LEU A 379 -4.66 -18.52 41.03
CA LEU A 379 -4.60 -17.06 40.93
C LEU A 379 -5.93 -16.39 41.30
N ASN A 380 -7.06 -16.98 40.92
CA ASN A 380 -8.37 -16.47 41.33
C ASN A 380 -8.55 -16.60 42.85
N ASP A 381 -8.09 -17.71 43.45
CA ASP A 381 -8.12 -17.90 44.90
C ASP A 381 -7.24 -16.87 45.63
N VAL A 382 -6.05 -16.57 45.11
CA VAL A 382 -5.19 -15.48 45.61
C VAL A 382 -5.94 -14.15 45.60
N ASN A 383 -6.56 -13.80 44.48
CA ASN A 383 -7.29 -12.52 44.35
C ASN A 383 -8.50 -12.43 45.30
N ASP A 384 -9.26 -13.52 45.47
CA ASP A 384 -10.37 -13.59 46.44
C ASP A 384 -9.87 -13.40 47.88
N LEU A 385 -8.82 -14.14 48.25
CA LEU A 385 -8.24 -14.07 49.59
C LEU A 385 -7.64 -12.70 49.89
N GLU A 386 -6.97 -12.06 48.93
CA GLU A 386 -6.46 -10.69 49.07
C GLU A 386 -7.59 -9.68 49.27
N SER A 387 -8.68 -9.79 48.50
CA SER A 387 -9.86 -8.93 48.65
C SER A 387 -10.49 -9.10 50.05
N ARG A 388 -10.69 -10.34 50.49
CA ARG A 388 -11.26 -10.66 51.80
C ARG A 388 -10.36 -10.20 52.95
N LEU A 389 -9.04 -10.33 52.79
CA LEU A 389 -8.05 -9.85 53.76
C LEU A 389 -8.06 -8.32 53.84
N TYR A 390 -8.16 -7.63 52.71
CA TYR A 390 -8.31 -6.18 52.67
C TYR A 390 -9.58 -5.72 53.41
N ASP A 391 -10.72 -6.35 53.15
CA ASP A 391 -11.99 -6.04 53.80
C ASP A 391 -11.96 -6.33 55.31
N ALA A 392 -11.38 -7.47 55.71
CA ALA A 392 -11.20 -7.83 57.11
C ALA A 392 -10.31 -6.82 57.85
N ASN A 393 -9.19 -6.42 57.25
CA ASN A 393 -8.31 -5.38 57.79
C ASN A 393 -9.02 -4.02 57.89
N ARG A 394 -9.83 -3.66 56.88
CA ARG A 394 -10.63 -2.43 56.92
C ARG A 394 -11.66 -2.47 58.04
N ARG A 395 -12.32 -3.61 58.27
CA ARG A 395 -13.27 -3.82 59.38
C ARG A 395 -12.57 -3.76 60.74
N LEU A 396 -11.42 -4.42 60.88
CA LEU A 396 -10.60 -4.35 62.09
C LEU A 396 -10.20 -2.90 62.39
N GLY A 397 -9.69 -2.17 61.38
CA GLY A 397 -9.30 -0.77 61.54
C GLY A 397 -10.48 0.15 61.90
N ARG A 398 -11.70 -0.14 61.43
CA ARG A 398 -12.92 0.57 61.89
C ARG A 398 -13.23 0.24 63.35
N LEU A 399 -13.28 -1.04 63.69
CA LEU A 399 -13.57 -1.50 65.05
C LEU A 399 -12.57 -0.94 66.07
N GLU A 400 -11.27 -0.91 65.74
CA GLU A 400 -10.25 -0.34 66.60
C GLU A 400 -10.41 1.17 66.81
N ARG A 401 -10.85 1.92 65.77
CA ARG A 401 -11.21 3.34 65.91
C ARG A 401 -12.45 3.52 66.78
N ASP A 402 -13.47 2.68 66.63
CA ASP A 402 -14.70 2.75 67.42
C ASP A 402 -14.44 2.42 68.89
N ILE A 403 -13.56 1.44 69.17
CA ILE A 403 -13.11 1.12 70.52
C ILE A 403 -12.41 2.33 71.15
N ARG A 404 -11.42 2.93 70.46
CA ARG A 404 -10.70 4.11 70.96
C ARG A 404 -11.63 5.31 71.15
N GLY A 405 -12.46 5.63 70.16
CA GLY A 405 -13.40 6.75 70.22
C GLY A 405 -14.41 6.61 71.36
N ALA A 406 -14.89 5.39 71.63
CA ALA A 406 -15.76 5.14 72.77
C ALA A 406 -15.01 5.19 74.11
N GLN A 407 -13.72 4.88 74.16
CA GLN A 407 -12.90 5.04 75.37
C GLN A 407 -12.58 6.51 75.67
N ASP A 408 -12.38 7.32 74.63
CA ASP A 408 -11.99 8.74 74.73
C ASP A 408 -13.19 9.69 74.90
N ALA A 409 -14.43 9.19 74.83
CA ALA A 409 -15.64 10.00 74.97
C ALA A 409 -15.79 10.55 76.40
N LYS A 410 -15.64 11.87 76.56
CA LYS A 410 -15.66 12.57 77.86
C LYS A 410 -16.97 12.41 78.64
N ASP A 411 -18.09 12.22 77.95
CA ASP A 411 -19.43 12.09 78.54
C ASP A 411 -19.85 10.63 78.80
N ARG A 412 -18.92 9.68 78.68
CA ARG A 412 -19.21 8.26 78.83
C ARG A 412 -19.49 7.89 80.29
N GLN A 413 -20.70 7.43 80.57
CA GLN A 413 -21.03 6.81 81.85
C GLN A 413 -20.42 5.40 81.92
N VAL A 414 -19.55 5.16 82.90
CA VAL A 414 -18.97 3.85 83.16
C VAL A 414 -19.96 3.02 83.98
N ASN A 415 -20.78 2.24 83.29
CA ASN A 415 -21.78 1.36 83.91
C ASN A 415 -21.59 -0.10 83.44
N GLU A 416 -22.37 -1.03 83.98
CA GLU A 416 -22.26 -2.45 83.61
C GLU A 416 -22.55 -2.72 82.12
N GLU A 417 -23.39 -1.88 81.50
CA GLU A 417 -23.70 -1.97 80.08
C GLU A 417 -22.50 -1.57 79.20
N SER A 418 -21.81 -0.47 79.53
CA SER A 418 -20.62 -0.02 78.80
C SER A 418 -19.47 -1.03 78.93
N LYS A 419 -19.28 -1.66 80.10
CA LYS A 419 -18.33 -2.76 80.29
C LYS A 419 -18.67 -4.01 79.47
N LYS A 420 -19.96 -4.31 79.30
CA LYS A 420 -20.42 -5.45 78.47
C LYS A 420 -20.20 -5.16 76.99
N GLN A 421 -20.45 -3.92 76.54
CA GLN A 421 -20.18 -3.50 75.17
C GLN A 421 -18.67 -3.53 74.84
N ASP A 422 -17.81 -3.06 75.74
CA ASP A 422 -16.36 -3.13 75.55
C ASP A 422 -15.86 -4.58 75.44
N ARG A 423 -16.34 -5.47 76.32
CA ARG A 423 -16.01 -6.90 76.26
C ARG A 423 -16.41 -7.53 74.93
N ARG A 424 -17.59 -7.18 74.38
CA ARG A 424 -18.04 -7.66 73.08
C ARG A 424 -17.16 -7.16 71.93
N ARG A 425 -16.79 -5.87 71.94
CA ARG A 425 -15.92 -5.28 70.91
C ARG A 425 -14.51 -5.86 70.96
N GLU A 426 -13.96 -6.09 72.15
CA GLU A 426 -12.66 -6.72 72.30
C GLU A 426 -12.69 -8.20 71.87
N GLN A 427 -13.80 -8.91 72.14
CA GLN A 427 -14.00 -10.25 71.61
C GLN A 427 -14.06 -10.26 70.07
N GLU A 428 -14.87 -9.39 69.45
CA GLU A 428 -14.95 -9.26 67.99
C GLU A 428 -13.59 -8.88 67.39
N ARG A 429 -12.82 -8.02 68.07
CA ARG A 429 -11.46 -7.67 67.66
C ARG A 429 -10.54 -8.90 67.63
N ARG A 430 -10.55 -9.73 68.67
CA ARG A 430 -9.74 -10.97 68.72
C ARG A 430 -10.18 -11.95 67.64
N GLU A 431 -11.48 -12.15 67.47
CA GLU A 431 -12.03 -13.02 66.43
C GLU A 431 -11.64 -12.56 65.02
N LEU A 432 -11.66 -11.24 64.76
CA LEU A 432 -11.20 -10.66 63.49
C LEU A 432 -9.70 -10.83 63.28
N ILE A 433 -8.87 -10.66 64.31
CA ILE A 433 -7.42 -10.90 64.22
C ILE A 433 -7.14 -12.38 63.87
N ASP A 434 -7.81 -13.32 64.53
CA ASP A 434 -7.66 -14.75 64.25
C ASP A 434 -8.21 -15.12 62.87
N PHE A 435 -9.26 -14.45 62.41
CA PHE A 435 -9.75 -14.60 61.04
C PHE A 435 -8.75 -14.08 60.01
N ILE A 436 -8.15 -12.91 60.22
CA ILE A 436 -7.11 -12.34 59.34
C ILE A 436 -5.91 -13.29 59.25
N ARG A 437 -5.41 -13.80 60.39
CA ARG A 437 -4.31 -14.78 60.42
C ARG A 437 -4.61 -16.04 59.61
N ARG A 438 -5.85 -16.54 59.67
CA ARG A 438 -6.29 -17.67 58.84
C ARG A 438 -6.29 -17.32 57.35
N LEU A 439 -6.76 -16.13 56.98
CA LEU A 439 -6.72 -15.67 55.58
C LEU A 439 -5.28 -15.50 55.08
N GLU A 440 -4.38 -14.95 55.88
CA GLU A 440 -2.96 -14.81 55.54
C GLU A 440 -2.31 -16.17 55.25
N TRP A 441 -2.55 -17.16 56.11
CA TRP A 441 -2.06 -18.52 55.90
C TRP A 441 -2.62 -19.15 54.62
N GLN A 442 -3.92 -19.00 54.36
CA GLN A 442 -4.56 -19.49 53.13
C GLN A 442 -4.00 -18.79 51.88
N LEU A 443 -3.75 -17.49 51.97
CA LEU A 443 -3.16 -16.69 50.89
C LEU A 443 -1.74 -17.17 50.55
N ASP A 444 -0.91 -17.40 51.57
CA ASP A 444 0.43 -17.95 51.38
C ASP A 444 0.39 -19.36 50.77
N GLU A 445 -0.56 -20.21 51.18
CA GLU A 445 -0.75 -21.52 50.58
C GLU A 445 -1.15 -21.42 49.10
N ALA A 446 -2.11 -20.54 48.78
CA ALA A 446 -2.56 -20.30 47.41
C ALA A 446 -1.43 -19.79 46.52
N ARG A 447 -0.59 -18.86 47.02
CA ARG A 447 0.61 -18.38 46.32
C ARG A 447 1.60 -19.52 46.04
N ARG A 448 1.86 -20.42 47.00
CA ARG A 448 2.69 -21.62 46.77
C ARG A 448 2.10 -22.57 45.74
N TRP A 449 0.77 -22.66 45.61
CA TRP A 449 0.13 -23.44 44.55
C TRP A 449 0.37 -22.82 43.16
N VAL A 450 0.29 -21.49 43.04
CA VAL A 450 0.64 -20.78 41.79
C VAL A 450 2.07 -21.10 41.37
N GLU A 451 3.04 -20.95 42.28
CA GLU A 451 4.45 -21.24 42.00
C GLU A 451 4.69 -22.70 41.61
N ARG A 452 4.05 -23.67 42.29
CA ARG A 452 4.15 -25.09 41.96
C ARG A 452 3.63 -25.39 40.55
N HIS A 453 2.50 -24.81 40.16
CA HIS A 453 1.96 -25.01 38.81
C HIS A 453 2.81 -24.32 37.74
N ASP A 454 3.41 -23.17 38.04
CA ASP A 454 4.40 -22.52 37.17
C ASP A 454 5.63 -23.40 36.94
N MET A 455 6.20 -23.98 38.00
CA MET A 455 7.32 -24.91 37.87
C MET A 455 6.94 -26.18 37.09
N GLN A 456 5.73 -26.71 37.32
CA GLN A 456 5.20 -27.86 36.57
C GLN A 456 5.09 -27.55 35.07
N MET A 457 4.53 -26.39 34.71
CA MET A 457 4.45 -25.92 33.33
C MET A 457 5.84 -25.79 32.68
N GLN A 458 6.80 -25.19 33.37
CA GLN A 458 8.19 -25.07 32.87
C GLN A 458 8.88 -26.43 32.70
N ARG A 459 8.59 -27.40 33.57
CA ARG A 459 9.10 -28.76 33.45
C ARG A 459 8.52 -29.45 32.21
N LEU A 460 7.20 -29.43 32.05
CA LEU A 460 6.51 -30.03 30.91
C LEU A 460 6.99 -29.44 29.57
N ARG A 461 7.28 -28.13 29.53
CA ARG A 461 7.85 -27.51 28.33
C ARG A 461 9.29 -27.95 28.04
N ARG A 462 10.09 -28.29 29.05
CA ARG A 462 11.47 -28.77 28.86
C ARG A 462 11.53 -30.24 28.45
N GLU A 463 10.56 -31.05 28.87
CA GLU A 463 10.50 -32.50 28.58
C GLU A 463 10.30 -32.84 27.09
N ILE A 464 10.01 -31.86 26.23
CA ILE A 464 9.85 -32.07 24.78
C ILE A 464 11.18 -32.13 24.01
N TYR A 465 12.26 -31.63 24.62
CA TYR A 465 13.64 -31.65 24.12
C TYR A 465 14.40 -32.82 24.73
#